data_AF-A0A2X2WQT5-F1
#
_entry.id   AF-A0A2X2WQT5-F1
#
_cell.length_a   1.000
_cell.length_b   1.000
_cell.length_c   1.000
_cell.angle_alpha   90.00
_cell.angle_beta   90.00
_cell.angle_gamma   90.00
#
_symmetry.space_group_name_H-M   'P 1'
#
loop_
_entity.id
_entity.type
_entity.pdbx_description
1 polymer ?
#
loop_
_entity_poly.entity_id
_entity_poly.type
_entity_poly.pdbx_seq_one_letter_code
_entity_poly.pdbx_strand_id
1 'polypeptide(L)'
;MSARWSVSVRKLKASGLAIAFPAKAILPCGHCRNCRGGRTHLCRNTLGVGVNRPGCFAEYLVLPAFNAFKIPDNISDDLASIFDPFGNAVHTALSFDLVGEDVLVSGAGPIGIMAAAVAKHVGARHVVITDVNEYRLELARKMGIIHTVNVAKENLTDVMANLGMTEGFDVGLEMSGAPPAFRAMLDTMNHGGRIAMLGIPPSDMSIDWTKVIFKGLFIKGIYGREMFETWYKMAALIQSGLDLSPIITPPFLHR
;
A
#
# COMPACT_ATOMS: atom_id res chain seq x y z
N MET A 1 -25.54 7.10 -3.32
CA MET A 1 -25.87 6.96 -1.88
C MET A 1 -26.15 8.35 -1.27
N SER A 2 -27.14 8.49 -0.38
CA SER A 2 -27.38 9.75 0.36
C SER A 2 -26.76 9.68 1.76
N ALA A 3 -25.79 10.53 2.07
CA ALA A 3 -25.21 10.60 3.42
C ALA A 3 -26.10 11.44 4.34
N ARG A 4 -26.29 11.03 5.59
CA ARG A 4 -26.96 11.85 6.63
C ARG A 4 -25.96 12.19 7.74
N TRP A 5 -25.94 13.45 8.13
CA TRP A 5 -25.03 13.97 9.16
C TRP A 5 -25.81 14.25 10.45
N SER A 6 -25.18 13.99 11.61
CA SER A 6 -25.72 14.46 12.88
C SER A 6 -25.69 15.99 12.94
N VAL A 7 -26.57 16.58 13.74
CA VAL A 7 -26.69 18.03 13.95
C VAL A 7 -25.38 18.72 14.39
N SER A 8 -24.41 17.96 14.90
CA SER A 8 -23.10 18.47 15.33
C SER A 8 -22.07 18.59 14.21
N VAL A 9 -22.31 18.03 13.02
CA VAL A 9 -21.38 18.09 11.88
C VAL A 9 -21.68 19.30 11.01
N ARG A 10 -20.85 20.35 11.13
CA ARG A 10 -21.10 21.65 10.48
C ARG A 10 -20.53 21.80 9.06
N LYS A 11 -19.69 20.88 8.59
CA LYS A 11 -18.85 21.09 7.38
C LYS A 11 -19.06 20.07 6.24
N LEU A 12 -19.95 19.09 6.38
CA LEU A 12 -20.17 18.07 5.36
C LEU A 12 -21.60 18.16 4.85
N LYS A 13 -21.77 18.29 3.52
CA LYS A 13 -23.09 18.27 2.86
C LYS A 13 -23.45 16.83 2.48
N ALA A 14 -24.75 16.50 2.51
CA ALA A 14 -25.28 15.16 2.27
C ALA A 14 -25.15 14.64 0.82
N SER A 15 -24.99 15.55 -0.14
CA SER A 15 -25.02 15.25 -1.57
C SER A 15 -23.61 14.98 -2.13
N GLY A 16 -23.46 13.88 -2.87
CA GLY A 16 -22.27 13.61 -3.69
C GLY A 16 -21.05 13.06 -2.96
N LEU A 17 -21.16 12.63 -1.71
CA LEU A 17 -20.04 11.97 -1.03
C LEU A 17 -20.02 10.47 -1.33
N ALA A 18 -19.21 10.07 -2.31
CA ALA A 18 -18.50 8.80 -2.19
C ALA A 18 -17.54 8.96 -1.02
N ILE A 19 -17.75 8.22 0.06
CA ILE A 19 -16.81 8.18 1.18
C ILE A 19 -16.04 6.90 0.98
N ALA A 20 -14.75 7.01 0.65
CA ALA A 20 -13.86 5.87 0.78
C ALA A 20 -13.87 5.45 2.26
N PHE A 21 -14.53 4.32 2.52
CA PHE A 21 -14.50 3.66 3.80
C PHE A 21 -13.58 2.45 3.69
N PRO A 22 -12.39 2.53 4.28
CA PRO A 22 -11.66 1.35 4.68
C PRO A 22 -12.54 0.31 5.37
N ALA A 23 -12.61 -0.88 4.78
CA ALA A 23 -12.98 -2.11 5.49
C ALA A 23 -12.05 -2.37 6.69
N LYS A 24 -10.96 -1.59 6.84
CA LYS A 24 -10.13 -1.47 8.04
C LYS A 24 -9.94 0.00 8.46
N ALA A 25 -11.05 0.73 8.64
CA ALA A 25 -11.02 2.10 9.18
C ALA A 25 -10.62 2.04 10.65
N ILE A 26 -9.49 2.68 10.97
CA ILE A 26 -8.98 2.85 12.31
C ILE A 26 -9.72 4.04 12.90
N LEU A 27 -10.51 3.81 13.94
CA LEU A 27 -11.13 4.85 14.75
C LEU A 27 -10.17 5.20 15.90
N PRO A 28 -9.30 6.21 15.76
CA PRO A 28 -8.43 6.64 16.84
C PRO A 28 -9.23 7.22 18.01
N CYS A 29 -8.69 7.08 19.23
CA CYS A 29 -9.31 7.61 20.45
C CYS A 29 -9.30 9.15 20.55
N GLY A 30 -8.50 9.86 19.75
CA GLY A 30 -8.41 11.31 19.75
C GLY A 30 -7.65 11.95 20.92
N HIS A 31 -7.32 11.19 21.98
CA HIS A 31 -6.74 11.77 23.22
C HIS A 31 -5.36 11.22 23.61
N CYS A 32 -4.87 10.12 23.03
CA CYS A 32 -3.54 9.58 23.36
C CYS A 32 -2.40 10.42 22.76
N ARG A 33 -1.14 10.18 23.20
CA ARG A 33 0.06 10.89 22.73
C ARG A 33 0.15 10.95 21.20
N ASN A 34 -0.11 9.82 20.52
CA ASN A 34 -0.03 9.75 19.07
C ASN A 34 -1.18 10.52 18.40
N CYS A 35 -2.41 10.43 18.93
CA CYS A 35 -3.54 11.19 18.40
C CYS A 35 -3.33 12.70 18.55
N ARG A 36 -2.93 13.17 19.74
CA ARG A 36 -2.67 14.59 20.00
C ARG A 36 -1.46 15.11 19.24
N GLY A 37 -0.51 14.24 18.90
CA GLY A 37 0.62 14.55 18.04
C GLY A 37 0.38 14.32 16.54
N GLY A 38 -0.88 14.29 16.08
CA GLY A 38 -1.24 14.15 14.66
C GLY A 38 -1.06 12.75 14.04
N ARG A 39 -0.39 11.82 14.75
CA ARG A 39 -0.07 10.46 14.30
C ARG A 39 -1.20 9.49 14.68
N THR A 40 -2.42 9.79 14.27
CA THR A 40 -3.61 9.02 14.64
C THR A 40 -3.58 7.58 14.14
N HIS A 41 -2.85 7.30 13.06
CA HIS A 41 -2.59 5.94 12.58
C HIS A 41 -1.83 5.08 13.61
N LEU A 42 -1.04 5.68 14.52
CA LEU A 42 -0.35 4.99 15.62
C LEU A 42 -1.15 4.97 16.93
N CYS A 43 -2.48 5.14 16.86
CA CYS A 43 -3.31 5.13 18.05
C CYS A 43 -3.34 3.73 18.71
N ARG A 44 -2.85 3.63 19.95
CA ARG A 44 -2.91 2.39 20.77
C ARG A 44 -4.32 1.92 21.16
N ASN A 45 -5.31 2.80 21.06
CA ASN A 45 -6.70 2.55 21.48
C ASN A 45 -7.64 2.63 20.26
N THR A 46 -7.25 2.03 19.14
CA THR A 46 -8.06 2.06 17.90
C THR A 46 -9.16 1.01 17.91
N LEU A 47 -10.30 1.33 17.30
CA LEU A 47 -11.32 0.35 16.91
C LEU A 47 -11.32 0.18 15.40
N GLY A 48 -11.22 -1.06 14.92
CA GLY A 48 -11.34 -1.39 13.51
C GLY A 48 -12.80 -1.56 13.10
N VAL A 49 -13.24 -0.79 12.10
CA VAL A 49 -14.50 -1.05 11.37
C VAL A 49 -14.42 -2.42 10.70
N GLY A 50 -15.46 -3.26 10.84
CA GLY A 50 -15.45 -4.63 10.33
C GLY A 50 -14.67 -5.64 11.19
N VAL A 51 -14.04 -5.21 12.29
CA VAL A 51 -13.28 -6.07 13.21
C VAL A 51 -13.81 -5.96 14.63
N ASN A 52 -13.76 -4.76 15.21
CA ASN A 52 -14.21 -4.49 16.59
C ASN A 52 -15.63 -3.89 16.63
N ARG A 53 -16.20 -3.59 15.47
CA ARG A 53 -17.55 -3.05 15.27
C ARG A 53 -18.07 -3.45 13.88
N PRO A 54 -19.38 -3.32 13.59
CA PRO A 54 -19.93 -3.64 12.27
C PRO A 54 -19.19 -2.99 11.10
N GLY A 55 -19.07 -3.73 10.00
CA GLY A 55 -18.34 -3.36 8.80
C GLY A 55 -19.20 -2.70 7.70
N CYS A 56 -18.64 -2.60 6.50
CA CYS A 56 -19.25 -1.93 5.35
C CYS A 56 -20.00 -2.85 4.38
N PHE A 57 -20.09 -4.16 4.65
CA PHE A 57 -20.96 -5.07 3.89
C PHE A 57 -22.41 -4.97 4.41
N ALA A 58 -22.98 -3.79 4.28
CA ALA A 58 -24.32 -3.43 4.70
C ALA A 58 -24.82 -2.27 3.83
N GLU A 59 -26.14 -2.06 3.77
CA GLU A 59 -26.73 -0.94 3.02
C GLU A 59 -26.33 0.44 3.61
N TYR A 60 -26.04 0.49 4.90
CA TYR A 60 -25.66 1.71 5.61
C TYR A 60 -24.56 1.46 6.64
N LEU A 61 -23.69 2.46 6.82
CA LEU A 61 -22.61 2.45 7.81
C LEU A 61 -22.57 3.77 8.58
N VAL A 62 -22.53 3.69 9.91
CA VAL A 62 -22.43 4.85 10.80
C VAL A 62 -21.01 4.97 11.34
N LEU A 63 -20.38 6.13 11.10
CA LEU A 63 -19.00 6.41 11.52
C LEU A 63 -18.83 7.87 11.97
N PRO A 64 -17.81 8.16 12.79
CA PRO A 64 -17.45 9.53 13.12
C PRO A 64 -17.08 10.32 11.87
N ALA A 65 -17.52 11.58 11.78
CA ALA A 65 -17.27 12.43 10.62
C ALA A 65 -15.78 12.62 10.30
N PHE A 66 -14.91 12.58 11.33
CA PHE A 66 -13.46 12.71 11.12
C PHE A 66 -12.86 11.53 10.35
N ASN A 67 -13.53 10.37 10.30
CA ASN A 67 -13.07 9.22 9.53
C ASN A 67 -13.54 9.23 8.08
N ALA A 68 -14.38 10.19 7.70
CA ALA A 68 -14.84 10.34 6.33
C ALA A 68 -13.82 11.16 5.52
N PHE A 69 -13.49 10.67 4.33
CA PHE A 69 -12.75 11.41 3.32
C PHE A 69 -13.70 11.74 2.17
N LYS A 70 -13.72 13.01 1.75
CA LYS A 70 -14.50 13.41 0.59
C LYS A 70 -13.72 13.04 -0.67
N ILE A 71 -14.28 12.15 -1.47
CA ILE A 71 -13.73 11.78 -2.76
C ILE A 71 -14.00 12.89 -3.78
N PRO A 72 -13.01 13.32 -4.57
CA PRO A 72 -13.22 14.21 -5.71
C PRO A 72 -14.17 13.60 -6.76
N ASP A 73 -15.02 14.42 -7.37
CA ASP A 73 -16.07 13.97 -8.31
C ASP A 73 -15.52 13.26 -9.56
N ASN A 74 -14.23 13.45 -9.87
CA ASN A 74 -13.56 12.81 -11.00
C ASN A 74 -12.94 11.43 -10.69
N ILE A 75 -13.15 10.90 -9.47
CA ILE A 75 -12.74 9.56 -9.08
C ILE A 75 -13.99 8.68 -8.99
N SER A 76 -14.01 7.57 -9.72
CA SER A 76 -15.16 6.66 -9.74
C SER A 76 -15.38 5.97 -8.39
N ASP A 77 -16.62 5.52 -8.16
CA ASP A 77 -16.97 4.74 -6.96
C ASP A 77 -16.15 3.45 -6.83
N ASP A 78 -15.84 2.79 -7.96
CA ASP A 78 -15.02 1.58 -8.00
C ASP A 78 -13.61 1.87 -7.45
N LEU A 79 -12.97 2.96 -7.91
CA LEU A 79 -11.67 3.38 -7.38
C LEU A 79 -11.79 3.81 -5.91
N ALA A 80 -12.83 4.55 -5.55
CA ALA A 80 -13.08 4.98 -4.18
C ALA A 80 -13.21 3.78 -3.22
N SER A 81 -13.75 2.65 -3.69
CA SER A 81 -13.92 1.43 -2.88
C SER A 81 -12.59 0.79 -2.45
N ILE A 82 -11.52 0.99 -3.23
CA ILE A 82 -10.19 0.42 -2.98
C ILE A 82 -9.21 1.43 -2.34
N PHE A 83 -9.67 2.61 -1.93
CA PHE A 83 -8.81 3.64 -1.34
C PHE A 83 -8.08 3.19 -0.07
N ASP A 84 -8.63 2.22 0.66
CA ASP A 84 -7.97 1.70 1.86
C ASP A 84 -6.74 0.84 1.57
N PRO A 85 -6.84 -0.26 0.79
CA PRO A 85 -5.66 -0.98 0.38
C PRO A 85 -4.71 -0.10 -0.45
N PHE A 86 -5.24 0.85 -1.24
CA PHE A 86 -4.41 1.82 -1.95
C PHE A 86 -3.65 2.75 -1.01
N GLY A 87 -4.23 3.16 0.12
CA GLY A 87 -3.53 3.94 1.13
C GLY A 87 -2.36 3.19 1.78
N ASN A 88 -2.49 1.89 1.99
CA ASN A 88 -1.34 1.10 2.45
C ASN A 88 -0.25 1.06 1.36
N ALA A 89 -0.63 0.91 0.09
CA ALA A 89 0.33 0.94 -1.02
C ALA A 89 1.08 2.28 -1.13
N VAL A 90 0.36 3.40 -1.08
CA VAL A 90 0.95 4.75 -1.14
C VAL A 90 1.81 5.06 0.07
N HIS A 91 1.39 4.68 1.28
CA HIS A 91 2.22 4.87 2.48
C HIS A 91 3.53 4.08 2.39
N THR A 92 3.48 2.83 1.94
CA THR A 92 4.69 2.01 1.79
C THR A 92 5.59 2.55 0.67
N ALA A 93 5.04 2.80 -0.52
CA ALA A 93 5.82 3.27 -1.67
C ALA A 93 6.46 4.64 -1.43
N LEU A 94 5.71 5.60 -0.86
CA LEU A 94 6.20 6.96 -0.62
C LEU A 94 6.91 7.13 0.73
N SER A 95 7.32 6.03 1.37
CA SER A 95 8.11 6.11 2.61
C SER A 95 9.54 6.59 2.38
N PHE A 96 10.02 6.49 1.13
CA PHE A 96 11.33 6.94 0.68
C PHE A 96 11.20 7.73 -0.61
N ASP A 97 12.23 8.49 -0.96
CA ASP A 97 12.38 9.02 -2.30
C ASP A 97 12.62 7.86 -3.27
N LEU A 98 11.97 7.90 -4.43
CA LEU A 98 12.02 6.88 -5.47
C LEU A 98 12.53 7.44 -6.81
N VAL A 99 12.78 8.74 -6.91
CA VAL A 99 13.16 9.37 -8.18
C VAL A 99 14.53 8.83 -8.64
N GLY A 100 14.53 8.08 -9.75
CA GLY A 100 15.74 7.46 -10.30
C GLY A 100 16.20 6.18 -9.60
N GLU A 101 15.49 5.73 -8.57
CA GLU A 101 15.86 4.57 -7.74
C GLU A 101 15.39 3.25 -8.38
N ASP A 102 16.11 2.17 -8.10
CA ASP A 102 15.68 0.80 -8.43
C ASP A 102 14.87 0.20 -7.29
N VAL A 103 13.63 -0.21 -7.58
CA VAL A 103 12.65 -0.63 -6.60
C VAL A 103 12.31 -2.12 -6.76
N LEU A 104 12.48 -2.88 -5.68
CA LEU A 104 12.01 -4.25 -5.56
C LEU A 104 10.73 -4.31 -4.73
N VAL A 105 9.66 -4.87 -5.28
CA VAL A 105 8.41 -5.15 -4.57
C VAL A 105 8.27 -6.66 -4.38
N SER A 106 8.25 -7.13 -3.13
CA SER A 106 8.02 -8.56 -2.84
C SER A 106 6.56 -8.84 -2.48
N GLY A 107 5.89 -9.58 -3.37
CA GLY A 107 4.47 -9.94 -3.28
C GLY A 107 3.61 -9.17 -4.28
N ALA A 108 3.04 -9.87 -5.26
CA ALA A 108 2.12 -9.35 -6.26
C ALA A 108 0.64 -9.43 -5.81
N GLY A 109 0.39 -9.29 -4.50
CA GLY A 109 -0.97 -9.02 -4.02
C GLY A 109 -1.46 -7.64 -4.49
N PRO A 110 -2.77 -7.33 -4.36
CA PRO A 110 -3.31 -6.05 -4.83
C PRO A 110 -2.55 -4.82 -4.30
N ILE A 111 -2.14 -4.83 -3.03
CA ILE A 111 -1.36 -3.74 -2.42
C ILE A 111 0.03 -3.62 -3.05
N GLY A 112 0.72 -4.74 -3.28
CA GLY A 112 2.04 -4.75 -3.91
C GLY A 112 2.00 -4.27 -5.35
N ILE A 113 0.99 -4.68 -6.12
CA ILE A 113 0.80 -4.21 -7.50
C ILE A 113 0.52 -2.70 -7.52
N MET A 114 -0.37 -2.20 -6.66
CA MET A 114 -0.62 -0.76 -6.56
C MET A 114 0.64 0.01 -6.12
N ALA A 115 1.45 -0.55 -5.22
CA ALA A 115 2.68 0.09 -4.78
C ALA A 115 3.74 0.15 -5.88
N ALA A 116 3.85 -0.91 -6.69
CA ALA A 116 4.69 -0.91 -7.89
C ALA A 116 4.22 0.14 -8.90
N ALA A 117 2.90 0.28 -9.09
CA ALA A 117 2.34 1.31 -9.98
C ALA A 117 2.64 2.73 -9.46
N VAL A 118 2.52 2.96 -8.14
CA VAL A 118 2.90 4.22 -7.50
C VAL A 118 4.40 4.49 -7.69
N ALA A 119 5.27 3.51 -7.43
CA ALA A 119 6.71 3.65 -7.58
C ALA A 119 7.11 4.08 -8.99
N LYS A 120 6.53 3.42 -10.00
CA LYS A 120 6.73 3.79 -11.40
C LYS A 120 6.24 5.21 -11.70
N HIS A 121 5.05 5.57 -11.22
CA HIS A 121 4.43 6.88 -11.47
C HIS A 121 5.24 8.04 -10.88
N VAL A 122 5.92 7.83 -9.74
CA VAL A 122 6.70 8.89 -9.08
C VAL A 122 8.17 8.95 -9.53
N GLY A 123 8.58 8.14 -10.51
CA GLY A 123 9.87 8.28 -11.18
C GLY A 123 10.93 7.23 -10.84
N ALA A 124 10.56 6.07 -10.29
CA ALA A 124 11.49 4.95 -10.17
C ALA A 124 12.08 4.53 -11.53
N ARG A 125 13.37 4.21 -11.56
CA ARG A 125 14.09 3.80 -12.78
C ARG A 125 13.69 2.39 -13.20
N HIS A 126 13.91 1.42 -12.32
CA HIS A 126 13.43 0.06 -12.48
C HIS A 126 12.44 -0.29 -11.37
N VAL A 127 11.30 -0.90 -11.74
CA VAL A 127 10.34 -1.44 -10.78
C VAL A 127 10.17 -2.92 -11.06
N VAL A 128 10.70 -3.75 -10.17
CA VAL A 128 10.64 -5.21 -10.24
C VAL A 128 9.67 -5.72 -9.18
N ILE A 129 8.68 -6.52 -9.59
CA ILE A 129 7.74 -7.17 -8.67
C ILE A 129 7.90 -8.68 -8.71
N THR A 130 7.97 -9.29 -7.53
CA THR A 130 8.16 -10.74 -7.36
C THR A 130 6.94 -11.39 -6.74
N ASP A 131 6.60 -12.59 -7.19
CA ASP A 131 5.62 -13.50 -6.57
C ASP A 131 5.90 -14.93 -7.06
N VAL A 132 5.23 -15.92 -6.48
CA VAL A 132 5.22 -17.30 -7.00
C VAL A 132 4.01 -17.54 -7.92
N ASN A 133 2.98 -16.69 -7.82
CA ASN A 133 1.72 -16.83 -8.51
C ASN A 133 1.71 -16.06 -9.84
N GLU A 134 1.76 -16.80 -10.95
CA GLU A 134 1.78 -16.25 -12.31
C GLU A 134 0.55 -15.39 -12.64
N TYR A 135 -0.64 -15.74 -12.13
CA TYR A 135 -1.86 -14.97 -12.36
C TYR A 135 -1.77 -13.56 -11.76
N ARG A 136 -1.15 -13.44 -10.58
CA ARG A 136 -0.91 -12.14 -9.94
C ARG A 136 0.15 -11.32 -10.68
N LEU A 137 1.20 -11.97 -11.16
CA LEU A 137 2.22 -11.32 -11.99
C LEU A 137 1.62 -10.82 -13.30
N GLU A 138 0.71 -11.58 -13.93
CA GLU A 138 0.00 -11.13 -15.12
C GLU A 138 -0.86 -9.90 -14.86
N LEU A 139 -1.52 -9.82 -13.70
CA LEU A 139 -2.23 -8.61 -13.28
C LEU A 139 -1.27 -7.42 -13.10
N ALA A 140 -0.07 -7.65 -12.57
CA ALA A 140 0.95 -6.61 -12.47
C ALA A 140 1.42 -6.11 -13.85
N ARG A 141 1.56 -7.01 -14.84
CA ARG A 141 1.86 -6.63 -16.23
C ARG A 141 0.78 -5.74 -16.83
N LYS A 142 -0.49 -6.08 -16.61
CA LYS A 142 -1.65 -5.26 -17.05
C LYS A 142 -1.66 -3.87 -16.40
N MET A 143 -1.13 -3.75 -15.19
CA MET A 143 -0.90 -2.47 -14.50
C MET A 143 0.34 -1.71 -14.99
N GLY A 144 0.99 -2.18 -16.06
CA GLY A 144 2.15 -1.54 -16.67
C GLY A 144 3.49 -1.83 -15.98
N ILE A 145 3.55 -2.83 -15.09
CA ILE A 145 4.80 -3.29 -14.48
C ILE A 145 5.46 -4.28 -15.42
N ILE A 146 6.55 -3.84 -16.08
CA ILE A 146 7.21 -4.63 -17.13
C ILE A 146 8.10 -5.75 -16.54
N HIS A 147 8.69 -5.54 -15.37
CA HIS A 147 9.59 -6.51 -14.75
C HIS A 147 8.85 -7.28 -13.65
N THR A 148 8.21 -8.36 -14.06
CA THR A 148 7.52 -9.30 -13.16
C THR A 148 8.30 -10.60 -13.10
N VAL A 149 8.61 -11.09 -11.91
CA VAL A 149 9.50 -12.24 -11.72
C VAL A 149 8.80 -13.33 -10.95
N ASN A 150 8.70 -14.52 -11.54
CA ASN A 150 8.25 -15.70 -10.83
C ASN A 150 9.44 -16.34 -10.11
N VAL A 151 9.59 -16.08 -8.81
CA VAL A 151 10.76 -16.54 -8.03
C VAL A 151 10.80 -18.06 -7.81
N ALA A 152 9.76 -18.80 -8.22
CA ALA A 152 9.79 -20.26 -8.28
C ALA A 152 10.43 -20.80 -9.57
N LYS A 153 10.64 -19.95 -10.58
CA LYS A 153 11.13 -20.32 -11.91
C LYS A 153 12.39 -19.55 -12.33
N GLU A 154 12.56 -18.33 -11.81
CA GLU A 154 13.59 -17.39 -12.21
C GLU A 154 14.38 -16.90 -10.99
N ASN A 155 15.66 -16.61 -11.21
CA ASN A 155 16.52 -16.02 -10.18
C ASN A 155 16.55 -14.49 -10.32
N LEU A 156 16.35 -13.79 -9.20
CA LEU A 156 16.35 -12.33 -9.15
C LEU A 156 17.71 -11.73 -9.56
N THR A 157 18.82 -12.42 -9.31
CA THR A 157 20.16 -11.95 -9.73
C THR A 157 20.31 -11.92 -11.25
N ASP A 158 19.72 -12.88 -11.95
CA ASP A 158 19.77 -12.95 -13.42
C ASP A 158 18.90 -11.84 -14.02
N VAL A 159 17.76 -11.55 -13.39
CA VAL A 159 16.91 -10.41 -13.75
C VAL A 159 17.67 -9.09 -13.57
N MET A 160 18.35 -8.90 -12.44
CA MET A 160 19.19 -7.72 -12.21
C MET A 160 20.27 -7.56 -13.29
N ALA A 161 20.98 -8.66 -13.63
CA ALA A 161 21.98 -8.64 -14.68
C ALA A 161 21.39 -8.26 -16.05
N ASN A 162 20.21 -8.79 -16.39
CA ASN A 162 19.49 -8.45 -17.63
C ASN A 162 19.03 -6.97 -17.67
N LEU A 163 18.80 -6.36 -16.52
CA LEU A 163 18.51 -4.93 -16.39
C LEU A 163 19.77 -4.05 -16.39
N GLY A 164 20.97 -4.65 -16.46
CA GLY A 164 22.23 -3.92 -16.36
C GLY A 164 22.52 -3.38 -14.96
N MET A 165 21.88 -3.93 -13.92
CA MET A 165 22.10 -3.57 -12.53
C MET A 165 23.31 -4.33 -11.96
N THR A 166 24.16 -3.64 -11.20
CA THR A 166 25.38 -4.23 -10.64
C THR A 166 25.43 -4.25 -9.12
N GLU A 167 24.75 -3.33 -8.43
CA GLU A 167 24.91 -3.13 -6.99
C GLU A 167 23.74 -3.67 -6.14
N GLY A 168 22.55 -3.76 -6.73
CA GLY A 168 21.33 -4.15 -6.02
C GLY A 168 20.19 -3.15 -6.21
N PHE A 169 19.10 -3.37 -5.50
CA PHE A 169 17.98 -2.44 -5.40
C PHE A 169 18.25 -1.38 -4.33
N ASP A 170 17.84 -0.15 -4.59
CA ASP A 170 17.97 0.97 -3.65
C ASP A 170 16.80 0.98 -2.66
N VAL A 171 15.60 0.59 -3.12
CA VAL A 171 14.39 0.52 -2.29
C VAL A 171 13.69 -0.84 -2.37
N GLY A 172 13.46 -1.46 -1.22
CA GLY A 172 12.68 -2.68 -1.06
C GLY A 172 11.32 -2.41 -0.42
N LEU A 173 10.23 -2.87 -1.06
CA LEU A 173 8.87 -2.80 -0.55
C LEU A 173 8.39 -4.21 -0.23
N GLU A 174 8.44 -4.59 1.06
CA GLU A 174 8.05 -5.93 1.49
C GLU A 174 6.54 -5.98 1.76
N MET A 175 5.80 -6.67 0.88
CA MET A 175 4.34 -6.70 0.84
C MET A 175 3.75 -8.09 1.11
N SER A 176 4.59 -9.12 1.18
CA SER A 176 4.16 -10.52 1.25
C SER A 176 4.07 -11.06 2.66
N GLY A 177 4.94 -10.61 3.57
CA GLY A 177 5.17 -11.21 4.88
C GLY A 177 5.89 -12.56 4.81
N ALA A 178 6.32 -13.01 3.63
CA ALA A 178 6.93 -14.31 3.44
C ALA A 178 8.43 -14.27 3.79
N PRO A 179 8.91 -15.09 4.74
CA PRO A 179 10.34 -15.12 5.10
C PRO A 179 11.30 -15.34 3.92
N PRO A 180 11.03 -16.23 2.94
CA PRO A 180 11.91 -16.39 1.79
C PRO A 180 12.02 -15.11 0.93
N ALA A 181 10.90 -14.39 0.76
CA ALA A 181 10.86 -13.17 -0.03
C ALA A 181 11.66 -12.04 0.64
N PHE A 182 11.53 -11.90 1.96
CA PHE A 182 12.30 -10.90 2.70
C PHE A 182 13.81 -11.22 2.71
N ARG A 183 14.20 -12.49 2.81
CA ARG A 183 15.61 -12.89 2.71
C ARG A 183 16.18 -12.58 1.33
N ALA A 184 15.46 -12.91 0.27
CA ALA A 184 15.87 -12.58 -1.11
C ALA A 184 16.00 -11.06 -1.32
N MET A 185 15.12 -10.26 -0.70
CA MET A 185 15.26 -8.79 -0.69
C MET A 185 16.56 -8.37 -0.01
N LEU A 186 16.86 -8.84 1.21
CA LEU A 186 18.11 -8.53 1.90
C LEU A 186 19.36 -8.90 1.08
N ASP A 187 19.30 -9.98 0.31
CA ASP A 187 20.38 -10.45 -0.55
C ASP A 187 20.63 -9.51 -1.73
N THR A 188 19.56 -8.91 -2.26
CA THR A 188 19.57 -8.11 -3.49
C THR A 188 19.52 -6.61 -3.27
N MET A 189 19.44 -6.13 -2.02
CA MET A 189 19.60 -4.70 -1.72
C MET A 189 21.04 -4.22 -1.95
N ASN A 190 21.18 -2.98 -2.43
CA ASN A 190 22.42 -2.21 -2.45
C ASN A 190 22.87 -1.81 -1.03
N HIS A 191 24.14 -1.47 -0.86
CA HIS A 191 24.64 -0.76 0.32
C HIS A 191 23.92 0.59 0.48
N GLY A 192 23.45 0.89 1.69
CA GLY A 192 22.62 2.06 1.99
C GLY A 192 21.15 1.91 1.62
N GLY A 193 20.74 0.74 1.10
CA GLY A 193 19.38 0.47 0.66
C GLY A 193 18.33 0.62 1.77
N ARG A 194 17.11 0.97 1.37
CA ARG A 194 15.99 1.25 2.28
C ARG A 194 14.86 0.25 2.08
N ILE A 195 14.31 -0.28 3.16
CA ILE A 195 13.25 -1.28 3.13
C ILE A 195 12.04 -0.78 3.90
N ALA A 196 10.87 -0.81 3.25
CA ALA A 196 9.58 -0.58 3.86
C ALA A 196 8.85 -1.91 4.08
N MET A 197 8.61 -2.27 5.34
CA MET A 197 8.00 -3.53 5.77
C MET A 197 6.51 -3.35 6.05
N LEU A 198 5.65 -3.76 5.12
CA LEU A 198 4.20 -3.80 5.32
C LEU A 198 3.69 -5.22 5.58
N GLY A 199 4.25 -6.22 4.89
CA GLY A 199 3.96 -7.63 5.09
C GLY A 199 4.25 -8.04 6.54
N ILE A 200 3.32 -8.76 7.17
CA ILE A 200 3.47 -9.20 8.55
C ILE A 200 4.05 -10.62 8.53
N PRO A 201 5.32 -10.80 8.94
CA PRO A 201 5.93 -12.12 8.99
C PRO A 201 5.38 -12.97 10.16
N PRO A 202 5.58 -14.30 10.11
CA PRO A 202 5.34 -15.14 11.28
C PRO A 202 6.30 -14.77 12.42
N SER A 203 5.92 -15.10 13.65
CA SER A 203 6.64 -14.69 14.87
C SER A 203 8.07 -15.21 15.00
N ASP A 204 8.41 -16.28 14.28
CA ASP A 204 9.69 -16.99 14.32
C ASP A 204 10.59 -16.67 13.12
N MET A 205 10.26 -15.65 12.31
CA MET A 205 11.09 -15.27 11.18
C MET A 205 12.47 -14.76 11.64
N SER A 206 13.50 -15.55 11.34
CA SER A 206 14.90 -15.14 11.46
C SER A 206 15.45 -14.55 10.17
N ILE A 207 16.33 -13.55 10.31
CA ILE A 207 17.06 -12.91 9.23
C ILE A 207 18.57 -12.88 9.52
N ASP A 208 19.34 -12.71 8.46
CA ASP A 208 20.78 -12.50 8.56
C ASP A 208 21.10 -11.02 8.81
N TRP A 209 21.31 -10.68 10.08
CA TRP A 209 21.66 -9.32 10.50
C TRP A 209 23.01 -8.84 9.98
N THR A 210 23.89 -9.75 9.57
CA THR A 210 25.16 -9.43 8.91
C THR A 210 24.92 -8.59 7.66
N LYS A 211 23.90 -8.96 6.86
CA LYS A 211 23.51 -8.21 5.66
C LYS A 211 22.96 -6.83 6.01
N VAL A 212 22.13 -6.73 7.03
CA VAL A 212 21.58 -5.44 7.50
C VAL A 212 22.70 -4.52 7.95
N ILE A 213 23.64 -5.02 8.75
CA ILE A 213 24.72 -4.22 9.36
C ILE A 213 25.75 -3.83 8.30
N PHE A 214 26.29 -4.77 7.53
CA PHE A 214 27.38 -4.48 6.59
C PHE A 214 26.92 -3.75 5.33
N LYS A 215 25.66 -3.93 4.90
CA LYS A 215 25.06 -3.08 3.87
C LYS A 215 24.53 -1.76 4.42
N GLY A 216 24.49 -1.55 5.74
CA GLY A 216 23.96 -0.33 6.34
C GLY A 216 22.49 -0.07 5.99
N LEU A 217 21.66 -1.13 5.96
CA LEU A 217 20.27 -1.03 5.51
C LEU A 217 19.41 -0.26 6.50
N PHE A 218 18.49 0.54 5.97
CA PHE A 218 17.44 1.20 6.76
C PHE A 218 16.13 0.43 6.64
N ILE A 219 15.59 -0.10 7.74
CA ILE A 219 14.33 -0.85 7.73
C ILE A 219 13.26 -0.09 8.49
N LYS A 220 12.15 0.23 7.82
CA LYS A 220 10.99 0.94 8.37
C LYS A 220 9.76 0.03 8.40
N GLY A 221 9.19 -0.18 9.59
CA GLY A 221 7.87 -0.80 9.72
C GLY A 221 6.77 0.13 9.23
N ILE A 222 5.86 -0.38 8.40
CA ILE A 222 4.70 0.34 7.88
C ILE A 222 3.44 -0.17 8.59
N TYR A 223 2.87 0.68 9.44
CA TYR A 223 1.62 0.36 10.13
C TYR A 223 0.42 1.01 9.43
N GLY A 224 -0.25 0.22 8.59
CA GLY A 224 -1.40 0.68 7.82
C GLY A 224 -1.04 1.88 6.93
N ARG A 225 -1.85 2.95 7.00
CA ARG A 225 -1.71 4.17 6.21
C ARG A 225 -1.63 5.40 7.12
N GLU A 226 -0.85 6.41 6.75
CA GLU A 226 -0.87 7.69 7.47
C GLU A 226 -2.18 8.41 7.19
N MET A 227 -2.95 8.68 8.25
CA MET A 227 -4.27 9.27 8.08
C MET A 227 -4.19 10.67 7.48
N PHE A 228 -5.11 10.93 6.54
CA PHE A 228 -5.29 12.14 5.74
C PHE A 228 -4.19 12.45 4.74
N GLU A 229 -2.93 12.56 5.16
CA GLU A 229 -1.82 12.91 4.26
C GLU A 229 -1.72 11.92 3.08
N THR A 230 -1.76 10.62 3.38
CA THR A 230 -1.77 9.57 2.35
C THR A 230 -3.01 9.66 1.46
N TRP A 231 -4.18 10.02 2.01
CA TRP A 231 -5.43 10.11 1.25
C TRP A 231 -5.44 11.26 0.25
N TYR A 232 -4.88 12.41 0.63
CA TYR A 232 -4.70 13.51 -0.31
C TYR A 232 -3.71 13.15 -1.42
N LYS A 233 -2.59 12.50 -1.08
CA LYS A 233 -1.62 12.00 -2.06
C LYS A 233 -2.25 10.98 -3.01
N MET A 234 -3.05 10.03 -2.51
CA MET A 234 -3.78 9.06 -3.32
C MET A 234 -4.68 9.74 -4.37
N ALA A 235 -5.50 10.71 -3.95
CA ALA A 235 -6.35 11.45 -4.86
C ALA A 235 -5.52 12.20 -5.92
N ALA A 236 -4.45 12.88 -5.51
CA ALA A 236 -3.56 13.60 -6.42
C ALA A 236 -2.85 12.67 -7.42
N LEU A 237 -2.43 11.48 -7.00
CA LEU A 237 -1.82 10.48 -7.89
C LEU A 237 -2.80 10.05 -8.98
N ILE A 238 -4.04 9.71 -8.62
CA ILE A 238 -5.08 9.34 -9.59
C ILE A 238 -5.37 10.52 -10.54
N GLN A 239 -5.51 11.74 -9.98
CA GLN A 239 -5.77 12.94 -10.78
C GLN A 239 -4.62 13.34 -11.70
N SER A 240 -3.39 12.94 -11.39
CA SER A 240 -2.21 13.14 -12.23
C SER A 240 -1.97 12.01 -13.25
N GLY A 241 -2.88 11.05 -13.35
CA GLY A 241 -2.87 10.02 -14.39
C GLY A 241 -2.46 8.62 -13.95
N LEU A 242 -2.33 8.35 -12.64
CA LEU A 242 -2.15 6.99 -12.16
C LEU A 242 -3.45 6.19 -12.38
N ASP A 243 -3.44 5.28 -13.35
CA ASP A 243 -4.55 4.39 -13.64
C ASP A 243 -4.48 3.12 -12.78
N LEU A 244 -5.48 2.94 -11.92
CA LEU A 244 -5.65 1.74 -11.10
C LEU A 244 -6.81 0.85 -11.58
N SER A 245 -7.54 1.23 -12.62
CA SER A 245 -8.70 0.49 -13.09
C SER A 245 -8.43 -1.00 -13.37
N PRO A 246 -7.26 -1.43 -13.89
CA PRO A 246 -7.01 -2.85 -14.13
C PRO A 246 -6.95 -3.72 -12.87
N ILE A 247 -6.71 -3.13 -11.68
CA ILE A 247 -6.64 -3.89 -10.41
C ILE A 247 -8.00 -4.42 -9.96
N ILE A 248 -9.09 -3.81 -10.45
CA ILE A 248 -10.46 -4.18 -10.11
C ILE A 248 -10.88 -5.28 -11.09
N THR A 249 -10.80 -6.53 -10.62
CA THR A 249 -11.29 -7.67 -11.40
C THR A 249 -12.82 -7.72 -11.39
N PRO A 250 -13.46 -8.35 -12.39
CA PRO A 250 -14.92 -8.35 -12.52
C PRO A 250 -15.62 -8.81 -11.24
N PRO A 251 -16.74 -8.16 -10.84
CA PRO A 251 -17.43 -8.52 -9.61
C PRO A 251 -17.96 -9.95 -9.67
N PHE A 252 -17.97 -10.61 -8.51
CA PHE A 252 -18.76 -11.83 -8.33
C PHE A 252 -20.25 -11.47 -8.46
N LEU A 253 -20.85 -11.86 -9.58
CA LEU A 253 -22.30 -11.90 -9.71
C LEU A 253 -22.82 -13.03 -8.81
N HIS A 254 -23.23 -12.69 -7.59
CA HIS A 254 -24.16 -13.54 -6.85
C HIS A 254 -25.46 -13.60 -7.66
N ARG A 255 -25.71 -14.74 -8.30
CA ARG A 255 -27.08 -15.18 -8.62
C ARG A 255 -27.70 -15.77 -7.37
#